data_AF-A0A259M687-F1
#
_entry.id   AF-A0A259M687-F1
#
_cell.length_a   1.000
_cell.length_b   1.000
_cell.length_c   1.000
_cell.angle_alpha   90.00
_cell.angle_beta   90.00
_cell.angle_gamma   90.00
#
_symmetry.space_group_name_H-M   'P 1'
#
loop_
_entity.id
_entity.type
_entity.pdbx_description
1 polymer ?
#
loop_
_entity_poly.entity_id
_entity_poly.type
_entity_poly.pdbx_seq_one_letter_code
_entity_poly.pdbx_strand_id
1 'polypeptide(L)' 'MAHDGQDIAMNPVVILPDLPRLTGAALAPVEKLFDTAKSRVRARVSEGGKVSGALIEAEQTAAHGLAWLATYVESLRQMQ' A
#
# COMPACT_ATOMS: atom_id res chain seq x y z
N MET A 1 -11.44 11.05 -46.64
CA MET A 1 -12.83 11.05 -46.15
C MET A 1 -12.82 11.62 -44.76
N ALA A 2 -13.70 12.57 -44.48
CA ALA A 2 -13.74 13.27 -43.21
C ALA A 2 -14.34 12.35 -42.12
N HIS A 3 -13.74 12.36 -40.93
CA HIS A 3 -14.20 11.64 -39.75
C HIS A 3 -15.37 12.40 -39.08
N ASP A 4 -16.41 12.74 -39.85
CA ASP A 4 -17.53 13.62 -39.46
C ASP A 4 -18.58 12.89 -38.60
N GLY A 5 -18.17 12.32 -37.47
CA GLY A 5 -19.14 11.65 -36.61
C GLY A 5 -18.60 10.89 -35.41
N GLN A 6 -17.40 11.24 -34.92
CA GLN A 6 -17.09 10.87 -33.55
C GLN A 6 -17.65 11.96 -32.65
N ASP A 7 -18.82 11.69 -32.07
CA ASP A 7 -19.17 12.22 -30.76
C ASP A 7 -18.05 11.80 -29.79
N ILE A 8 -16.96 12.57 -29.75
CA ILE A 8 -15.95 12.47 -28.69
C ILE A 8 -16.47 13.22 -27.47
N ALA A 9 -17.74 12.99 -27.11
CA ALA A 9 -18.12 13.04 -25.71
C ALA A 9 -17.65 11.73 -25.09
N MET A 10 -16.32 11.52 -25.06
CA MET A 10 -15.72 10.61 -24.08
C MET A 10 -15.96 11.27 -22.73
N ASN A 11 -17.16 11.12 -22.18
CA ASN A 11 -17.40 11.34 -20.76
C ASN A 11 -16.76 10.13 -20.08
N PRO A 12 -15.55 10.25 -19.49
CA PRO A 12 -14.97 9.13 -18.78
C PRO A 12 -15.94 8.74 -17.66
N VAL A 13 -16.43 7.50 -17.72
CA VAL A 13 -17.24 6.95 -16.63
C VAL A 13 -16.36 6.92 -15.39
N VAL A 14 -16.75 7.67 -14.37
CA VAL A 14 -16.06 7.65 -13.08
C VAL A 14 -16.35 6.30 -12.41
N ILE A 15 -15.36 5.41 -12.42
CA ILE A 15 -15.49 4.04 -11.87
C ILE A 15 -15.44 3.98 -10.34
N LEU A 16 -14.86 5.00 -9.70
CA LEU A 16 -14.74 5.09 -8.25
C LEU A 16 -14.88 6.56 -7.80
N PRO A 17 -16.13 7.04 -7.59
CA PRO A 17 -16.37 8.39 -7.12
C PRO A 17 -15.83 8.58 -5.69
N ASP A 18 -15.61 9.83 -5.29
CA ASP A 18 -15.07 10.21 -3.97
C ASP A 18 -13.70 9.59 -3.62
N LEU A 19 -12.85 9.33 -4.63
CA LEU A 19 -11.58 8.63 -4.43
C LEU A 19 -10.73 9.20 -3.26
N PRO A 20 -10.52 10.53 -3.12
CA PRO A 20 -9.76 11.06 -1.98
C PRO A 20 -10.39 10.76 -0.61
N ARG A 21 -11.73 10.83 -0.50
CA ARG A 21 -12.43 10.49 0.74
C ARG A 21 -12.29 9.00 1.05
N LEU A 22 -12.39 8.14 0.05
CA LEU A 22 -12.27 6.69 0.20
C LEU A 22 -10.84 6.27 0.58
N THR A 23 -9.81 6.85 -0.04
CA THR A 23 -8.40 6.57 0.30
C THR A 23 -8.04 7.14 1.67
N GLY A 24 -8.55 8.32 2.04
CA GLY A 24 -8.39 8.88 3.38
C GLY A 24 -9.01 8.00 4.47
N ALA A 25 -10.22 7.47 4.24
CA ALA A 25 -10.87 6.55 5.16
C ALA A 25 -10.13 5.20 5.31
N ALA A 26 -9.36 4.79 4.30
CA ALA A 26 -8.57 3.56 4.33
C ALA A 26 -7.28 3.68 5.15
N LEU A 27 -6.77 4.89 5.39
CA LEU A 27 -5.46 5.11 6.03
C LEU A 27 -5.38 4.48 7.43
N ALA A 28 -6.32 4.81 8.33
CA ALA A 28 -6.28 4.30 9.71
C ALA A 28 -6.36 2.76 9.81
N PRO A 29 -7.25 2.07 9.07
CA PRO A 29 -7.22 0.61 9.00
C PRO A 29 -5.90 0.02 8.49
N VAL A 30 -5.28 0.63 7.46
CA VAL A 30 -4.03 0.15 6.88
C VAL A 30 -2.84 0.40 7.82
N GLU A 31 -2.81 1.52 8.55
CA GLU A 31 -1.83 1.78 9.62
C GLU A 31 -1.89 0.71 10.71
N LYS A 32 -3.11 0.35 11.16
CA LYS A 32 -3.30 -0.72 12.16
C LYS A 32 -2.81 -2.09 11.65
N LEU A 33 -3.06 -2.38 10.37
CA LEU A 33 -2.55 -3.59 9.73
C LEU A 33 -1.02 -3.57 9.67
N PHE A 34 -0.43 -2.43 9.31
CA PHE A 34 1.02 -2.25 9.26
C PHE A 34 1.69 -2.46 10.62
N ASP A 35 1.17 -1.86 11.69
CA ASP A 35 1.72 -2.05 13.03
C ASP A 35 1.68 -3.51 13.48
N THR A 36 0.58 -4.20 13.17
CA THR A 36 0.43 -5.63 13.44
C THR A 36 1.47 -6.45 12.66
N ALA A 37 1.60 -6.20 11.36
CA ALA A 37 2.56 -6.89 10.50
C ALA A 37 4.00 -6.61 10.95
N LYS A 38 4.33 -5.35 11.24
CA LYS A 38 5.65 -4.91 11.73
C LYS A 38 6.03 -5.62 13.02
N SER A 39 5.12 -5.70 13.99
CA SER A 39 5.38 -6.42 15.25
C SER A 39 5.66 -7.91 15.01
N ARG A 40 4.85 -8.56 14.16
CA ARG A 40 5.00 -10.00 13.87
C ARG A 40 6.29 -10.29 13.11
N VAL A 41 6.61 -9.50 12.09
CA VAL A 41 7.86 -9.66 11.34
C VAL A 41 9.05 -9.37 12.23
N ARG A 42 9.01 -8.31 13.06
CA ARG A 42 10.09 -8.01 14.02
C ARG A 42 10.39 -9.20 14.94
N ALA A 43 9.37 -9.90 15.44
CA ALA A 43 9.55 -11.07 16.28
C ALA A 43 10.26 -12.23 15.55
N ARG A 44 10.06 -12.36 14.23
CA ARG A 44 10.68 -13.41 13.40
C ARG A 44 12.12 -13.06 12.99
N VAL A 45 12.41 -11.77 12.81
CA VAL A 45 13.71 -11.31 12.31
C VAL A 45 14.64 -10.77 13.40
N SER A 46 14.30 -10.94 14.68
CA SER A 46 15.13 -10.47 15.79
C SER A 46 15.71 -11.62 16.60
N GLU A 47 16.96 -11.47 17.01
CA GLU A 47 17.68 -12.38 17.91
C GLU A 47 18.44 -11.54 18.94
N GLY A 48 18.43 -11.96 20.22
CA GLY A 48 19.07 -11.19 21.29
C GLY A 48 18.56 -9.75 21.43
N GLY A 49 17.29 -9.50 21.07
CA GLY A 49 16.67 -8.17 21.12
C GLY A 49 17.04 -7.23 19.96
N LYS A 50 17.87 -7.66 19.02
CA LYS A 50 18.28 -6.88 17.83
C LYS A 50 17.79 -7.55 16.56
N VAL A 51 17.57 -6.76 15.51
CA VAL A 51 17.26 -7.29 14.18
C VAL A 51 18.50 -8.01 13.62
N SER A 52 18.32 -9.23 13.13
CA SER A 52 19.36 -10.07 12.55
C SER A 52 19.26 -10.07 11.03
N GLY A 53 20.35 -9.72 10.34
CA GLY A 53 20.41 -9.77 8.88
C GLY A 53 20.24 -11.18 8.33
N ALA A 54 20.75 -12.19 9.03
CA ALA A 54 20.57 -13.59 8.64
C ALA A 54 19.10 -14.03 8.74
N LEU A 55 18.38 -13.59 9.79
CA LEU A 55 16.95 -13.87 9.91
C LEU A 55 16.11 -13.07 8.93
N ILE A 56 16.51 -11.84 8.57
CA ILE A 56 15.87 -11.10 7.47
C ILE A 56 15.98 -11.88 6.16
N GLU A 57 17.17 -12.42 5.85
CA GLU A 57 17.38 -13.20 4.63
C GLU A 57 16.57 -14.50 4.65
N ALA A 58 16.53 -15.20 5.79
CA ALA A 58 15.70 -16.39 5.95
C ALA A 58 14.19 -16.08 5.83
N GLU A 59 13.76 -14.87 6.19
CA GLU A 59 12.38 -14.40 6.18
C GLU A 59 12.09 -13.38 5.06
N GLN A 60 12.83 -13.48 3.94
CA GLN A 60 12.84 -12.46 2.88
C GLN A 60 11.45 -12.10 2.37
N THR A 61 10.56 -13.09 2.16
CA THR A 61 9.18 -12.84 1.71
C THR A 61 8.40 -11.99 2.71
N ALA A 62 8.55 -12.27 4.01
CA ALA A 62 7.86 -11.53 5.06
C ALA A 62 8.44 -10.11 5.23
N ALA A 63 9.77 -9.98 5.16
CA ALA A 63 10.45 -8.69 5.22
C ALA A 63 10.08 -7.79 4.02
N HIS A 64 10.08 -8.35 2.81
CA HIS A 64 9.70 -7.63 1.60
C HIS A 64 8.21 -7.28 1.60
N GLY A 65 7.33 -8.21 2.00
CA GLY A 65 5.90 -7.94 2.15
C GLY A 65 5.62 -6.81 3.14
N LEU A 66 6.35 -6.73 4.25
CA LEU A 66 6.26 -5.61 5.19
C LEU A 66 6.71 -4.29 4.55
N ALA A 67 7.78 -4.30 3.75
CA ALA A 67 8.26 -3.11 3.04
C ALA A 67 7.20 -2.58 2.05
N TRP A 68 6.54 -3.47 1.28
CA TRP A 68 5.43 -3.07 0.42
C TRP A 68 4.28 -2.45 1.20
N LEU A 69 3.89 -3.06 2.32
CA LEU A 69 2.82 -2.51 3.15
C LEU A 69 3.19 -1.11 3.69
N ALA A 70 4.44 -0.91 4.11
CA ALA A 70 4.94 0.41 4.50
C ALA A 70 4.80 1.43 3.36
N THR A 71 5.18 1.04 2.13
CA THR A 71 5.05 1.89 0.95
C THR A 71 3.59 2.29 0.69
N TYR A 72 2.63 1.38 0.84
CA TYR A 72 1.21 1.70 0.65
C TYR A 72 0.65 2.60 1.76
N VAL A 73 1.05 2.38 3.02
CA VAL A 73 0.71 3.30 4.12
C VAL A 73 1.19 4.72 3.80
N GLU A 74 2.46 4.86 3.40
CA GLU A 74 3.03 6.18 3.14
C GLU A 74 2.44 6.82 1.88
N SER A 75 2.15 6.03 0.85
CA SER A 75 1.42 6.50 -0.34
C SER A 75 0.04 7.04 0.00
N LEU A 76 -0.71 6.35 0.87
CA LEU A 76 -2.02 6.83 1.34
C LEU A 76 -1.89 8.10 2.18
N ARG A 77 -0.86 8.20 3.02
CA ARG A 77 -0.59 9.38 3.85
C ARG A 77 -0.22 10.61 3.03
N GLN A 78 0.66 10.46 2.04
CA GLN A 78 1.09 11.56 1.16
C GLN A 78 0.01 11.97 0.13
N MET A 79 -1.00 11.13 -0.07
CA MET A 79 -2.16 11.46 -0.91
C MET A 79 -3.18 12.34 -0.18
N GLN A 80 -3.16 12.36 1.17
CA GLN A 80 -3.99 13.27 1.97
C GLN A 80 -3.31 14.63 2.09
#